data_AF-A0AAD8XYN9-F1
#
_entry.id   AF-A0AAD8XYN9-F1
#
_cell.length_a   1.000
_cell.length_b   1.000
_cell.length_c   1.000
_cell.angle_alpha   90.00
_cell.angle_beta   90.00
_cell.angle_gamma   90.00
#
_symmetry.space_group_name_H-M   'P 1'
#
loop_
_entity.id
_entity.type
_entity.pdbx_description
1 polymer ?
#
loop_
_entity_poly.entity_id
_entity_poly.type
_entity_poly.pdbx_seq_one_letter_code
_entity_poly.pdbx_strand_id
1 'polypeptide(L)'
;MLRSPFIILLLLLNQQANGFVPAPRRKNIPSLLSESKSILDNILDKAASNNESTDKLLMDPLADMTTNADDAPSSWSYAEFAQTYPNVNNIGIATIKTASADLLAQVAIAHTPVSDIDWERAFLFCAFGAVYLGAFQYWYQVNIFKKVFDVDKFTSQSWGDKLKDTEGLKSLFAQTALDLTVLTFIYLPTFYVFKAGVFSGSADPSVWLSSGLDSYTTNFSKDEFDLVRVWAPADLICFSVPLYLRLPVRHVVSFVWTAYLSFSRGGH
;
A
#
# COMPACT_ATOMS: atom_id res chain seq x y z
N MET A 1 -5.69 32.77 6.51
CA MET A 1 -4.69 31.90 5.83
C MET A 1 -4.62 30.56 6.55
N LEU A 2 -5.47 29.60 6.20
CA LEU A 2 -5.32 28.23 6.70
C LEU A 2 -4.20 27.55 5.91
N ARG A 3 -3.08 27.25 6.57
CA ARG A 3 -2.07 26.34 6.00
C ARG A 3 -2.77 24.98 5.81
N SER A 4 -2.63 24.41 4.62
CA SER A 4 -3.26 23.13 4.26
C SER A 4 -2.96 22.07 5.33
N PRO A 5 -3.95 21.29 5.81
CA PRO A 5 -3.72 20.21 6.77
C PRO A 5 -2.66 19.21 6.29
N PHE A 6 -2.45 19.14 4.98
CA PHE A 6 -1.40 18.35 4.34
C PHE A 6 0.03 18.82 4.69
N ILE A 7 0.24 20.14 4.80
CA ILE A 7 1.54 20.71 5.18
C ILE A 7 1.83 20.42 6.66
N ILE A 8 0.81 20.45 7.51
CA ILE A 8 0.95 20.11 8.93
C ILE A 8 1.32 18.62 9.09
N LEU A 9 0.68 17.74 8.32
CA LEU A 9 1.02 16.31 8.31
C LEU A 9 2.47 16.07 7.84
N LEU A 10 2.90 16.72 6.75
CA LEU A 10 4.28 16.64 6.26
C LEU A 10 5.31 17.19 7.25
N LEU A 11 4.99 18.29 7.95
CA LEU A 11 5.87 18.87 8.96
C LEU A 11 5.97 18.00 10.22
N LEU A 12 4.87 17.36 10.63
CA LEU A 12 4.88 16.41 11.74
C LEU A 12 5.72 15.17 11.41
N LEU A 13 5.67 14.68 10.17
CA LEU A 13 6.50 13.57 9.69
C LEU A 13 7.99 13.97 9.61
N ASN A 14 8.29 15.18 9.14
CA ASN A 14 9.67 15.68 9.06
C ASN A 14 10.29 15.88 10.46
N GLN A 15 9.50 16.30 11.45
CA GLN A 15 9.99 16.41 12.83
C GLN A 15 10.30 15.06 13.48
N GLN A 16 9.58 13.98 13.12
CA GLN A 16 9.87 12.63 13.61
C GLN A 16 11.14 12.03 12.99
N ALA A 17 11.46 12.37 11.74
CA ALA A 17 12.65 11.89 11.05
C ALA A 17 13.97 12.39 11.67
N ASN A 18 13.98 13.61 12.25
CA ASN A 18 15.19 14.23 12.81
C ASN A 18 15.60 13.67 14.19
N GLY A 19 14.81 12.79 14.81
CA GLY A 19 15.09 12.21 16.13
C GLY A 19 15.64 10.78 16.10
N PHE A 20 15.89 10.20 14.92
CA PHE A 20 16.17 8.77 14.78
C PHE A 20 17.64 8.48 14.46
N VAL A 21 18.27 7.67 15.30
CA VAL A 21 19.60 7.08 15.02
C VAL A 21 19.36 5.81 14.19
N PRO A 22 19.91 5.70 12.96
CA PRO A 22 19.74 4.49 12.16
C PRO A 22 20.36 3.27 12.86
N ALA A 23 19.68 2.11 12.74
CA ALA A 23 20.17 0.85 13.30
C ALA A 23 21.57 0.50 12.74
N PRO A 24 22.47 -0.07 13.56
CA PRO A 24 23.80 -0.44 13.11
C PRO A 24 23.75 -1.52 12.02
N ARG A 25 24.27 -1.15 10.84
CA ARG A 25 24.42 -1.97 9.62
C ARG A 25 25.10 -3.32 9.94
N ARG A 26 24.38 -4.45 9.86
CA ARG A 26 25.00 -5.79 9.87
C ARG A 26 25.76 -6.01 8.56
N LYS A 27 27.01 -6.46 8.67
CA LYS A 27 27.87 -6.79 7.52
C LYS A 27 27.48 -8.14 6.93
N ASN A 28 27.20 -8.14 5.63
CA ASN A 28 27.30 -9.21 4.63
C ASN A 28 26.88 -10.63 5.05
N ILE A 29 25.72 -11.07 4.56
CA ILE A 29 25.40 -12.50 4.33
C ILE A 29 25.49 -12.74 2.82
N PRO A 30 26.59 -13.30 2.28
CA PRO A 30 26.71 -13.62 0.87
C PRO A 30 26.34 -15.09 0.64
N SER A 31 25.10 -15.36 0.23
CA SER A 31 24.77 -16.64 -0.44
C SER A 31 23.45 -16.66 -1.23
N LEU A 32 22.43 -15.87 -0.85
CA LEU A 32 21.12 -15.89 -1.54
C LEU A 32 20.97 -14.83 -2.65
N LEU A 33 21.66 -13.69 -2.53
CA LEU A 33 21.61 -12.61 -3.53
C LEU A 33 22.31 -12.96 -4.86
N SER A 34 23.22 -13.94 -4.88
CA SER A 34 23.86 -14.38 -6.12
C SER A 34 22.94 -15.24 -6.98
N GLU A 35 22.09 -16.05 -6.37
CA GLU A 35 21.10 -16.86 -7.11
C GLU A 35 19.97 -15.99 -7.67
N SER A 36 19.51 -14.98 -6.93
CA SER A 36 18.44 -14.10 -7.44
C SER A 36 18.88 -13.22 -8.61
N LYS A 37 20.14 -12.75 -8.62
CA LYS A 37 20.71 -12.00 -9.75
C LYS A 37 20.81 -12.84 -11.02
N SER A 38 21.29 -14.08 -10.88
CA SER A 38 21.34 -15.05 -11.99
C SER A 38 19.97 -15.27 -12.64
N ILE A 39 18.90 -15.35 -11.85
CA ILE A 39 17.54 -15.55 -12.37
C ILE A 39 17.03 -14.29 -13.09
N LEU A 40 17.30 -13.10 -12.54
CA LEU A 40 16.90 -11.83 -13.15
C LEU A 40 17.62 -11.57 -14.48
N ASP A 41 18.92 -11.86 -14.56
CA ASP A 41 19.70 -11.69 -15.78
C ASP A 41 19.17 -12.61 -16.90
N ASN A 42 18.84 -13.87 -16.57
CA ASN A 42 18.23 -14.81 -17.52
C ASN A 42 16.85 -14.36 -18.02
N ILE A 43 16.06 -13.66 -17.20
CA ILE A 43 14.75 -13.14 -17.60
C ILE A 43 14.91 -11.92 -18.51
N LEU A 44 15.86 -11.03 -18.21
CA LEU A 44 16.12 -9.83 -19.00
C LEU A 44 16.71 -10.18 -20.38
N ASP A 45 17.62 -11.15 -20.45
CA ASP A 45 18.16 -11.63 -21.73
C ASP A 45 17.08 -12.26 -22.61
N LYS A 46 16.15 -13.01 -22.01
CA LYS A 46 15.03 -13.62 -22.73
C LYS A 46 13.99 -12.59 -23.20
N ALA A 47 13.86 -11.47 -22.49
CA ALA A 47 13.02 -10.35 -22.90
C ALA A 47 13.67 -9.55 -24.05
N ALA A 48 15.00 -9.38 -24.02
CA ALA A 48 15.75 -8.72 -25.09
C ALA A 48 15.73 -9.54 -26.39
N SER A 49 15.88 -10.86 -26.32
CA SER A 49 15.88 -11.73 -27.52
C SER A 49 14.53 -11.78 -28.24
N ASN A 50 13.42 -11.57 -27.52
CA ASN A 50 12.08 -11.56 -28.14
C ASN A 50 11.81 -10.29 -28.95
N ASN A 51 12.55 -9.20 -28.70
CA ASN A 51 12.33 -7.90 -29.35
C ASN A 51 13.09 -7.74 -30.68
N GLU A 52 14.03 -8.64 -30.98
CA GLU A 52 14.87 -8.55 -32.19
C GLU A 52 14.22 -9.15 -33.46
N SER A 53 13.04 -9.76 -33.31
CA SER A 53 12.29 -10.37 -34.42
C SER A 53 11.29 -9.41 -35.11
N THR A 54 11.16 -8.17 -34.63
CA THR A 54 10.14 -7.21 -35.10
C THR A 54 10.68 -6.10 -36.01
N ASP A 55 11.93 -6.20 -36.47
CA ASP A 55 12.60 -5.12 -37.23
C ASP A 55 12.79 -5.41 -38.74
N LYS A 56 12.06 -6.38 -39.29
CA LYS A 56 12.01 -6.61 -40.74
C LYS A 56 10.59 -6.68 -41.28
N LEU A 57 9.95 -5.53 -41.40
CA LEU A 57 8.88 -5.25 -42.37
C LEU A 57 8.58 -3.74 -42.43
N LEU A 58 9.58 -2.95 -42.87
CA LEU A 58 9.32 -1.63 -43.42
C LEU A 58 8.75 -1.82 -44.84
N MET A 59 7.43 -1.88 -44.94
CA MET A 59 6.70 -1.75 -46.20
C MET A 59 5.98 -0.40 -46.26
N ASP A 60 6.07 0.17 -47.45
CA ASP A 60 5.59 1.43 -48.00
C ASP A 60 4.28 1.99 -47.38
N PRO A 61 4.29 3.16 -46.72
CA PRO A 61 3.13 3.68 -45.96
C PRO A 61 1.99 4.25 -46.82
N LEU A 62 1.96 4.02 -48.14
CA LEU A 62 0.99 4.65 -49.05
C LEU A 62 0.33 3.72 -50.07
N ALA A 63 0.51 2.40 -49.98
CA ALA A 63 0.05 1.47 -51.01
C ALA A 63 -1.21 0.65 -50.70
N ASP A 64 -1.82 0.72 -49.50
CA ASP A 64 -2.95 -0.15 -49.15
C ASP A 64 -4.13 0.55 -48.47
N MET A 65 -4.52 1.71 -49.04
CA MET A 65 -5.75 2.41 -48.65
C MET A 65 -6.96 1.86 -49.43
N THR A 66 -7.16 0.55 -49.45
CA THR A 66 -8.47 -0.08 -49.78
C THR A 66 -8.43 -1.59 -49.49
N THR A 67 -8.45 -2.03 -48.23
CA THR A 67 -9.00 -3.35 -47.87
C THR A 67 -9.45 -3.40 -46.39
N ASN A 68 -10.73 -3.76 -46.21
CA ASN A 68 -11.34 -4.44 -45.06
C ASN A 68 -11.11 -3.87 -43.64
N ALA A 69 -12.05 -3.02 -43.23
CA ALA A 69 -12.33 -2.76 -41.82
C ALA A 69 -13.03 -3.99 -41.21
N ASP A 70 -12.28 -4.96 -40.69
CA ASP A 70 -12.84 -6.02 -39.80
C ASP A 70 -11.82 -6.71 -38.86
N ASP A 71 -10.59 -6.19 -38.70
CA ASP A 71 -9.64 -6.71 -37.70
C ASP A 71 -8.99 -5.57 -36.90
N ALA A 72 -9.80 -4.88 -36.08
CA ALA A 72 -9.24 -4.04 -35.01
C ALA A 72 -8.75 -4.96 -33.89
N PRO A 73 -7.46 -4.93 -33.49
CA PRO A 73 -7.02 -5.64 -32.30
C PRO A 73 -7.84 -5.13 -31.12
N SER A 74 -8.46 -6.04 -30.37
CA SER A 74 -9.29 -5.73 -29.21
C SER A 74 -8.58 -4.72 -28.30
N SER A 75 -9.04 -3.48 -28.30
CA SER A 75 -8.40 -2.41 -27.54
C SER A 75 -8.62 -2.70 -26.06
N TRP A 76 -7.56 -3.12 -25.35
CA TRP A 76 -7.63 -3.36 -23.92
C TRP A 76 -8.10 -2.10 -23.18
N SER A 77 -9.20 -2.22 -22.44
CA SER A 77 -9.76 -1.14 -21.63
C SER A 77 -9.54 -1.42 -20.14
N TYR A 78 -8.71 -0.59 -19.49
CA TYR A 78 -8.51 -0.66 -18.03
C TYR A 78 -9.84 -0.53 -17.26
N ALA A 79 -10.76 0.32 -17.73
CA ALA A 79 -12.05 0.51 -17.08
C ALA A 79 -12.90 -0.78 -17.11
N GLU A 80 -12.89 -1.49 -18.24
CA GLU A 80 -13.58 -2.77 -18.40
C GLU A 80 -12.93 -3.86 -17.53
N PHE A 81 -11.60 -3.92 -17.51
CA PHE A 81 -10.86 -4.83 -16.64
C PHE A 81 -11.16 -4.59 -15.16
N ALA A 82 -11.13 -3.33 -14.72
CA ALA A 82 -11.38 -2.96 -13.31
C ALA A 82 -12.82 -3.25 -12.88
N GLN A 83 -13.79 -3.14 -13.79
CA GLN A 83 -15.19 -3.50 -13.53
C GLN A 83 -15.42 -5.01 -13.52
N THR A 84 -14.77 -5.75 -14.43
CA THR A 84 -14.90 -7.21 -14.54
C THR A 84 -14.17 -7.94 -13.41
N TYR A 85 -13.01 -7.43 -13.00
CA TYR A 85 -12.14 -8.04 -11.98
C TYR A 85 -11.75 -7.06 -10.84
N PRO A 86 -12.72 -6.51 -10.08
CA PRO A 86 -12.46 -5.48 -9.08
C PRO A 86 -11.52 -5.95 -7.96
N ASN A 87 -11.60 -7.23 -7.57
CA ASN A 87 -10.74 -7.80 -6.53
C ASN A 87 -9.27 -7.89 -7.00
N VAL A 88 -9.06 -8.34 -8.23
CA VAL A 88 -7.71 -8.45 -8.84
C VAL A 88 -7.11 -7.07 -9.02
N ASN A 89 -7.91 -6.12 -9.50
CA ASN A 89 -7.50 -4.73 -9.62
C ASN A 89 -7.08 -4.13 -8.28
N ASN A 90 -7.86 -4.35 -7.22
CA ASN A 90 -7.51 -3.86 -5.88
C ASN A 90 -6.23 -4.50 -5.34
N ILE A 91 -6.05 -5.81 -5.52
CA ILE A 91 -4.81 -6.51 -5.13
C ILE A 91 -3.61 -5.92 -5.87
N GLY A 92 -3.71 -5.74 -7.19
CA GLY A 92 -2.64 -5.15 -8.00
C GLY A 92 -2.25 -3.76 -7.54
N ILE A 93 -3.23 -2.86 -7.37
CA ILE A 93 -3.01 -1.49 -6.90
C ILE A 93 -2.40 -1.51 -5.49
N ALA A 94 -2.93 -2.31 -4.57
CA ALA A 94 -2.45 -2.37 -3.20
C ALA A 94 -0.98 -2.84 -3.14
N THR A 95 -0.64 -3.86 -3.91
CA THR A 95 0.70 -4.44 -4.02
C THR A 95 1.70 -3.42 -4.58
N ILE A 96 1.38 -2.80 -5.72
CA ILE A 96 2.24 -1.80 -6.35
C ILE A 96 2.41 -0.59 -5.43
N LYS A 97 1.32 -0.14 -4.80
CA LYS A 97 1.33 0.98 -3.86
C LYS A 97 2.27 0.71 -2.69
N THR A 98 2.20 -0.45 -2.04
CA THR A 98 3.04 -0.74 -0.89
C THR A 98 4.50 -0.95 -1.27
N ALA A 99 4.78 -1.64 -2.37
CA ALA A 99 6.15 -1.77 -2.88
C ALA A 99 6.74 -0.39 -3.23
N SER A 100 5.97 0.48 -3.88
CA SER A 100 6.41 1.84 -4.22
C SER A 100 6.64 2.70 -2.98
N ALA A 101 5.76 2.60 -1.97
CA ALA A 101 5.91 3.32 -0.70
C ALA A 101 7.17 2.87 0.06
N ASP A 102 7.47 1.57 0.02
CA ASP A 102 8.67 1.02 0.63
C ASP A 102 9.95 1.49 -0.09
N LEU A 103 9.99 1.37 -1.42
CA LEU A 103 11.13 1.85 -2.22
C LEU A 103 11.36 3.35 -2.04
N LEU A 104 10.29 4.14 -1.98
CA LEU A 104 10.38 5.57 -1.68
C LEU A 104 10.93 5.80 -0.27
N ALA A 105 10.51 5.04 0.73
CA ALA A 105 11.05 5.13 2.08
C ALA A 105 12.54 4.74 2.14
N GLN A 106 12.96 3.74 1.37
CA GLN A 106 14.38 3.36 1.25
C GLN A 106 15.22 4.45 0.60
N VAL A 107 14.83 4.87 -0.61
CA VAL A 107 15.68 5.72 -1.44
C VAL A 107 15.56 7.19 -1.06
N ALA A 108 14.34 7.69 -0.87
CA ALA A 108 14.08 9.12 -0.68
C ALA A 108 14.14 9.57 0.78
N ILE A 109 13.67 8.72 1.71
CA ILE A 109 13.60 9.08 3.15
C ILE A 109 14.87 8.62 3.88
N ALA A 110 15.28 7.35 3.69
CA ALA A 110 16.47 6.81 4.33
C ALA A 110 17.78 7.10 3.57
N HIS A 111 17.70 7.69 2.37
CA HIS A 111 18.83 7.98 1.49
C HIS A 111 19.69 6.74 1.17
N THR A 112 19.06 5.56 1.09
CA THR A 112 19.74 4.33 0.71
C THR A 112 20.12 4.37 -0.77
N PRO A 113 21.40 4.14 -1.14
CA PRO A 113 21.79 3.99 -2.54
C PRO A 113 21.01 2.87 -3.23
N VAL A 114 20.70 3.03 -4.51
CA VAL A 114 19.92 2.03 -5.27
C VAL A 114 20.59 0.65 -5.28
N SER A 115 21.92 0.58 -5.15
CA SER A 115 22.68 -0.68 -5.03
C SER A 115 22.44 -1.44 -3.73
N ASP A 116 21.99 -0.73 -2.69
CA ASP A 116 21.90 -1.21 -1.31
C ASP A 116 20.42 -1.39 -0.89
N ILE A 117 19.50 -1.44 -1.86
CA ILE A 117 18.07 -1.68 -1.60
C ILE A 117 17.89 -3.03 -0.91
N ASP A 118 17.14 -3.00 0.18
CA ASP A 118 16.70 -4.17 0.92
C ASP A 118 15.48 -4.78 0.20
N TRP A 119 15.75 -5.84 -0.57
CA TRP A 119 14.72 -6.55 -1.34
C TRP A 119 13.85 -7.46 -0.47
N GLU A 120 14.33 -7.92 0.68
CA GLU A 120 13.53 -8.72 1.61
C GLU A 120 12.44 -7.84 2.22
N ARG A 121 12.79 -6.60 2.56
CA ARG A 121 11.84 -5.57 2.98
C ARG A 121 10.86 -5.17 1.88
N ALA A 122 11.32 -4.97 0.64
CA ALA A 122 10.43 -4.73 -0.48
C ALA A 122 9.44 -5.89 -0.69
N PHE A 123 9.92 -7.13 -0.54
CA PHE A 123 9.10 -8.33 -0.59
C PHE A 123 8.07 -8.39 0.55
N LEU A 124 8.45 -8.05 1.79
CA LEU A 124 7.51 -7.93 2.92
C LEU A 124 6.35 -7.01 2.56
N PHE A 125 6.64 -5.79 2.09
CA PHE A 125 5.60 -4.82 1.76
C PHE A 125 4.78 -5.23 0.54
N CYS A 126 5.38 -5.91 -0.44
CA CYS A 126 4.67 -6.49 -1.57
C CYS A 126 3.67 -7.57 -1.11
N ALA A 127 4.12 -8.57 -0.35
CA ALA A 127 3.30 -9.67 0.15
C ALA A 127 2.19 -9.17 1.10
N PHE A 128 2.53 -8.29 2.02
CA PHE A 128 1.57 -7.67 2.94
C PHE A 128 0.55 -6.80 2.17
N GLY A 129 1.01 -6.06 1.15
CA GLY A 129 0.16 -5.29 0.26
C GLY A 129 -0.85 -6.15 -0.50
N ALA A 130 -0.40 -7.27 -1.06
CA ALA A 130 -1.27 -8.17 -1.80
C ALA A 130 -2.31 -8.86 -0.89
N VAL A 131 -1.84 -9.48 0.20
CA VAL A 131 -2.68 -10.34 1.04
C VAL A 131 -3.57 -9.52 1.97
N TYR A 132 -2.99 -8.58 2.72
CA TYR A 132 -3.76 -7.81 3.68
C TYR A 132 -4.53 -6.68 3.00
N LEU A 133 -3.82 -5.73 2.38
CA LEU A 133 -4.45 -4.52 1.82
C LEU A 133 -5.26 -4.80 0.54
N GLY A 134 -4.82 -5.79 -0.23
CA GLY A 134 -5.45 -6.22 -1.48
C GLY A 134 -6.66 -7.10 -1.24
N ALA A 135 -6.46 -8.28 -0.64
CA ALA A 135 -7.51 -9.27 -0.48
C ALA A 135 -8.37 -9.03 0.78
N PHE A 136 -7.76 -9.04 1.98
CA PHE A 136 -8.51 -8.95 3.23
C PHE A 136 -9.24 -7.62 3.38
N GLN A 137 -8.56 -6.49 3.14
CA GLN A 137 -9.17 -5.17 3.30
C GLN A 137 -10.32 -4.96 2.30
N TYR A 138 -10.19 -5.42 1.06
CA TYR A 138 -11.29 -5.37 0.09
C TYR A 138 -12.48 -6.18 0.58
N TRP A 139 -12.25 -7.43 1.01
CA TRP A 139 -13.29 -8.28 1.54
C TRP A 139 -14.00 -7.64 2.75
N TYR A 140 -13.22 -7.12 3.70
CA TYR A 140 -13.72 -6.43 4.89
C TYR A 140 -14.56 -5.20 4.51
N GLN A 141 -14.05 -4.33 3.65
CA GLN A 141 -14.75 -3.11 3.25
C GLN A 141 -16.05 -3.42 2.49
N VAL A 142 -16.03 -4.38 1.56
CA VAL A 142 -17.19 -4.69 0.72
C VAL A 142 -18.25 -5.51 1.46
N ASN A 143 -17.85 -6.48 2.28
CA ASN A 143 -18.79 -7.44 2.88
C ASN A 143 -19.23 -7.06 4.30
N ILE A 144 -18.38 -6.37 5.06
CA ILE A 144 -18.67 -6.01 6.45
C ILE A 144 -19.02 -4.52 6.51
N PHE A 145 -18.09 -3.65 6.12
CA PHE A 145 -18.24 -2.21 6.36
C PHE A 145 -19.47 -1.61 5.67
N LYS A 146 -19.71 -1.97 4.39
CA LYS A 146 -20.91 -1.54 3.65
C LYS A 146 -22.24 -2.02 4.25
N LYS A 147 -22.25 -3.12 5.00
CA LYS A 147 -23.48 -3.65 5.63
C LYS A 147 -23.76 -3.01 6.99
N VAL A 148 -22.72 -2.53 7.66
CA VAL A 148 -22.81 -1.99 9.02
C VAL A 148 -23.17 -0.51 9.03
N PHE A 149 -22.78 0.25 8.00
CA PHE A 149 -23.00 1.70 7.96
C PHE A 149 -23.71 2.14 6.67
N ASP A 150 -24.85 2.80 6.83
CA ASP A 150 -25.50 3.57 5.77
C ASP A 150 -24.99 5.03 5.84
N VAL A 151 -24.24 5.45 4.82
CA VAL A 151 -23.36 6.63 4.89
C VAL A 151 -23.66 7.71 3.86
N ASP A 152 -24.61 7.46 2.97
CA ASP A 152 -24.90 8.35 1.84
C ASP A 152 -25.62 9.62 2.30
N LYS A 153 -26.47 9.51 3.32
CA LYS A 153 -27.20 10.65 3.88
C LYS A 153 -26.28 11.65 4.60
N PHE A 154 -25.28 11.19 5.36
CA PHE A 154 -24.39 12.09 6.10
C PHE A 154 -23.42 12.80 5.17
N THR A 155 -22.85 12.10 4.19
CA THR A 155 -21.77 12.66 3.36
C THR A 155 -22.21 13.64 2.29
N SER A 156 -23.47 13.57 1.88
CA SER A 156 -24.09 14.48 0.92
C SER A 156 -24.43 15.87 1.50
N GLN A 157 -24.41 16.02 2.83
CA GLN A 157 -24.72 17.29 3.50
C GLN A 157 -23.57 18.31 3.42
N SER A 158 -23.92 19.60 3.56
CA SER A 158 -22.94 20.68 3.72
C SER A 158 -22.19 20.54 5.05
N TRP A 159 -20.98 21.09 5.16
CA TRP A 159 -20.19 21.01 6.41
C TRP A 159 -20.91 21.61 7.62
N GLY A 160 -21.69 22.67 7.44
CA GLY A 160 -22.47 23.29 8.51
C GLY A 160 -23.61 22.40 9.01
N ASP A 161 -24.22 21.63 8.11
CA ASP A 161 -25.32 20.72 8.44
C ASP A 161 -24.79 19.42 9.07
N LYS A 162 -23.63 18.93 8.61
CA LYS A 162 -22.93 17.77 9.22
C LYS A 162 -22.65 17.97 10.70
N LEU A 163 -22.28 19.18 11.12
CA LEU A 163 -22.02 19.49 12.53
C LEU A 163 -23.30 19.46 13.40
N LYS A 164 -24.47 19.54 12.79
CA LYS A 164 -25.78 19.50 13.46
C LYS A 164 -26.45 18.12 13.37
N ASP A 165 -26.00 17.26 12.45
CA ASP A 165 -26.49 15.89 12.29
C ASP A 165 -25.88 14.96 13.36
N THR A 166 -26.54 14.88 14.51
CA THR A 166 -26.07 14.07 15.65
C THR A 166 -25.98 12.58 15.31
N GLU A 167 -26.89 12.07 14.48
CA GLU A 167 -26.87 10.66 14.07
C GLU A 167 -25.74 10.39 13.07
N GLY A 168 -25.52 11.31 12.14
CA GLY A 168 -24.38 11.29 11.24
C GLY A 168 -23.02 11.35 11.96
N LEU A 169 -22.89 12.21 12.98
CA LEU A 169 -21.68 12.31 13.80
C LEU A 169 -21.45 11.05 14.65
N LYS A 170 -22.50 10.44 15.21
CA LYS A 170 -22.39 9.14 15.89
C LYS A 170 -21.93 8.05 14.93
N SER A 171 -22.50 8.01 13.73
CA SER A 171 -22.09 7.06 12.68
C SER A 171 -20.65 7.28 12.24
N LEU A 172 -20.21 8.55 12.10
CA LEU A 172 -18.82 8.91 11.80
C LEU A 172 -17.86 8.42 12.89
N PHE A 173 -18.22 8.65 14.16
CA PHE A 173 -17.42 8.19 15.30
C PHE A 173 -17.37 6.66 15.37
N ALA A 174 -18.50 5.99 15.16
CA ALA A 174 -18.57 4.52 15.15
C ALA A 174 -17.73 3.91 14.01
N GLN A 175 -17.77 4.51 12.82
CA GLN A 175 -16.91 4.11 11.70
C GLN A 175 -15.43 4.27 12.02
N THR A 176 -15.05 5.42 12.59
CA THR A 176 -13.67 5.71 13.00
C THR A 176 -13.20 4.75 14.07
N ALA A 177 -14.01 4.51 15.11
CA ALA A 177 -13.68 3.58 16.19
C ALA A 177 -13.54 2.14 15.70
N LEU A 178 -14.42 1.70 14.79
CA LEU A 178 -14.34 0.37 14.20
C LEU A 178 -13.06 0.21 13.35
N ASP A 179 -12.74 1.20 12.52
CA ASP A 179 -11.55 1.14 11.67
C ASP A 179 -10.27 1.14 12.51
N LEU A 180 -10.17 2.01 13.52
CA LEU A 180 -9.07 2.00 14.48
C LEU A 180 -8.95 0.65 15.20
N THR A 181 -10.07 0.07 15.64
CA THR A 181 -10.07 -1.25 16.29
C THR A 181 -9.51 -2.33 15.34
N VAL A 182 -9.91 -2.34 14.07
CA VAL A 182 -9.37 -3.28 13.08
C VAL A 182 -7.89 -3.02 12.83
N LEU A 183 -7.47 -1.76 12.83
CA LEU A 183 -6.08 -1.39 12.67
C LEU A 183 -5.20 -1.86 13.86
N THR A 184 -5.68 -1.68 15.09
CA THR A 184 -4.99 -2.11 16.31
C THR A 184 -4.93 -3.63 16.42
N PHE A 185 -6.06 -4.33 16.24
CA PHE A 185 -6.16 -5.74 16.59
C PHE A 185 -5.96 -6.71 15.43
N ILE A 186 -5.99 -6.23 14.18
CA ILE A 186 -5.83 -7.09 13.00
C ILE A 186 -4.65 -6.62 12.16
N TYR A 187 -4.63 -5.34 11.74
CA TYR A 187 -3.60 -4.83 10.84
C TYR A 187 -2.19 -4.91 11.43
N LEU A 188 -1.95 -4.29 12.59
CA LEU A 188 -0.61 -4.23 13.19
C LEU A 188 -0.08 -5.63 13.56
N PRO A 189 -0.84 -6.50 14.28
CA PRO A 189 -0.41 -7.87 14.53
C PRO A 189 -0.08 -8.63 13.26
N THR A 190 -0.92 -8.52 12.22
CA THR A 190 -0.67 -9.22 10.95
C THR A 190 0.60 -8.71 10.28
N PHE A 191 0.85 -7.40 10.28
CA PHE A 191 2.10 -6.85 9.77
C PHE A 191 3.32 -7.44 10.48
N TYR A 192 3.28 -7.53 11.82
CA TYR A 192 4.37 -8.09 12.60
C TYR A 192 4.58 -9.60 12.35
N VAL A 193 3.51 -10.36 12.15
CA VAL A 193 3.60 -11.79 11.78
C VAL A 193 4.21 -11.94 10.38
N PHE A 194 3.80 -11.13 9.41
CA PHE A 194 4.42 -11.11 8.08
C PHE A 194 5.90 -10.73 8.16
N LYS A 195 6.23 -9.71 8.96
CA LYS A 195 7.61 -9.31 9.20
C LYS A 195 8.43 -10.47 9.77
N ALA A 196 7.91 -11.17 10.79
CA ALA A 196 8.56 -12.34 11.35
C ALA A 196 8.71 -13.48 10.31
N GLY A 197 7.72 -13.68 9.44
CA GLY A 197 7.78 -14.66 8.36
C GLY A 197 8.89 -14.41 7.36
N VAL A 198 9.14 -13.14 7.01
CA VAL A 198 10.20 -12.78 6.07
C VAL A 198 11.59 -12.82 6.73
N PHE A 199 11.72 -12.34 7.98
CA PHE A 199 13.03 -12.08 8.58
C PHE A 199 13.50 -13.08 9.64
N SER A 200 12.65 -14.00 10.10
CA SER A 200 13.06 -15.00 11.09
C SER A 200 13.99 -16.07 10.53
N GLY A 201 14.01 -16.26 9.20
CA GLY A 201 14.68 -17.40 8.56
C GLY A 201 14.07 -18.77 8.88
N SER A 202 12.96 -18.80 9.61
CA SER A 202 12.22 -20.03 9.95
C SER A 202 11.17 -20.32 8.87
N ALA A 203 10.96 -21.58 8.53
CA ALA A 203 9.83 -22.01 7.71
C ALA A 203 8.57 -22.37 8.54
N ASP A 204 8.69 -22.35 9.87
CA ASP A 204 7.62 -22.73 10.79
C ASP A 204 6.68 -21.54 11.09
N PRO A 205 5.39 -21.61 10.69
CA PRO A 205 4.42 -20.54 10.94
C PRO A 205 4.20 -20.24 12.42
N SER A 206 4.40 -21.22 13.31
CA SER A 206 4.24 -21.01 14.75
C SER A 206 5.30 -20.04 15.30
N VAL A 207 6.52 -20.10 14.74
CA VAL A 207 7.61 -19.17 15.05
C VAL A 207 7.26 -17.77 14.57
N TRP A 208 6.68 -17.62 13.39
CA TRP A 208 6.27 -16.31 12.87
C TRP A 208 5.18 -15.68 13.72
N LEU A 209 4.20 -16.48 14.13
CA LEU A 209 3.09 -16.02 14.96
C LEU A 209 3.59 -15.56 16.33
N SER A 210 4.33 -16.42 17.02
CA SER A 210 4.87 -16.11 18.35
C SER A 210 5.82 -14.91 18.33
N SER A 211 6.86 -14.93 17.52
CA SER A 211 7.83 -13.83 17.45
C SER A 211 7.24 -12.53 16.90
N GLY A 212 6.27 -12.63 15.97
CA GLY A 212 5.51 -11.49 15.48
C GLY A 212 4.66 -10.86 16.58
N LEU A 213 3.89 -11.64 17.33
CA LEU A 213 3.08 -11.14 18.45
C LEU A 213 3.94 -10.61 19.61
N ASP A 214 5.07 -11.23 19.92
CA ASP A 214 6.03 -10.73 20.91
C ASP A 214 6.61 -9.37 20.48
N SER A 215 6.96 -9.24 19.19
CA SER A 215 7.43 -7.98 18.62
C SER A 215 6.35 -6.91 18.65
N TYR A 216 5.10 -7.28 18.33
CA TYR A 216 3.97 -6.36 18.37
C TYR A 216 3.69 -5.87 19.80
N THR A 217 3.62 -6.78 20.77
CA THR A 217 3.36 -6.44 22.18
C THR A 217 4.46 -5.54 22.76
N THR A 218 5.72 -5.82 22.42
CA THR A 218 6.87 -4.98 22.81
C THR A 218 6.77 -3.56 22.25
N ASN A 219 6.27 -3.41 21.03
CA ASN A 219 6.19 -2.12 20.33
C ASN A 219 4.81 -1.46 20.41
N PHE A 220 3.85 -2.10 21.07
CA PHE A 220 2.43 -1.76 21.05
C PHE A 220 2.19 -0.29 21.35
N SER A 221 2.71 0.21 22.46
CA SER A 221 2.43 1.58 22.93
C SER A 221 2.87 2.65 21.93
N LYS A 222 4.04 2.48 21.30
CA LYS A 222 4.57 3.42 20.32
C LYS A 222 3.80 3.33 19.02
N ASP A 223 3.63 2.12 18.48
CA ASP A 223 3.02 1.93 17.17
C ASP A 223 1.53 2.25 17.20
N GLU A 224 0.83 1.90 18.27
CA GLU A 224 -0.58 2.24 18.46
C GLU A 224 -0.77 3.74 18.61
N PHE A 225 0.12 4.42 19.36
CA PHE A 225 0.06 5.87 19.48
C PHE A 225 0.27 6.56 18.14
N ASP A 226 1.28 6.12 17.37
CA ASP A 226 1.54 6.66 16.02
C ASP A 226 0.38 6.35 15.06
N LEU A 227 -0.21 5.15 15.16
CA LEU A 227 -1.36 4.73 14.38
C LEU A 227 -2.56 5.61 14.66
N VAL A 228 -2.98 5.76 15.92
CA VAL A 228 -4.13 6.59 16.29
C VAL A 228 -3.89 8.04 15.90
N ARG A 229 -2.67 8.55 16.07
CA ARG A 229 -2.31 9.93 15.72
C ARG A 229 -2.44 10.21 14.22
N VAL A 230 -2.18 9.23 13.36
CA VAL A 230 -2.30 9.37 11.90
C VAL A 230 -3.71 9.06 11.44
N TRP A 231 -4.26 7.92 11.87
CA TRP A 231 -5.51 7.37 11.35
C TRP A 231 -6.75 7.99 11.97
N ALA A 232 -6.78 8.34 13.26
CA ALA A 232 -7.97 8.97 13.84
C ALA A 232 -8.36 10.28 13.13
N PRO A 233 -7.46 11.26 12.90
CA PRO A 233 -7.83 12.46 12.15
C PRO A 233 -8.07 12.16 10.67
N ALA A 234 -7.34 11.22 10.08
CA ALA A 234 -7.53 10.83 8.68
C ALA A 234 -8.89 10.20 8.44
N ASP A 235 -9.36 9.32 9.31
CA ASP A 235 -10.64 8.63 9.23
C ASP A 235 -11.80 9.58 9.42
N LEU A 236 -11.69 10.53 10.38
CA LEU A 236 -12.68 11.59 10.52
C LEU A 236 -12.86 12.37 9.22
N ILE A 237 -11.77 12.66 8.51
CA ILE A 237 -11.82 13.34 7.20
C ILE A 237 -12.37 12.38 6.13
N CYS A 238 -11.82 11.17 6.03
CA CYS A 238 -12.19 10.17 5.03
C CYS A 238 -13.67 9.82 5.08
N PHE A 239 -14.23 9.67 6.27
CA PHE A 239 -15.64 9.31 6.43
C PHE A 239 -16.58 10.51 6.32
N SER A 240 -16.07 11.74 6.44
CA SER A 240 -16.83 12.99 6.26
C SER A 240 -16.92 13.45 4.80
N VAL A 241 -16.01 13.04 3.91
CA VAL A 241 -16.06 13.39 2.49
C VAL A 241 -17.06 12.51 1.70
N PRO A 242 -17.59 13.00 0.56
CA PRO A 242 -18.43 12.19 -0.34
C PRO A 242 -17.83 10.83 -0.68
N LEU A 243 -18.67 9.83 -0.91
CA LEU A 243 -18.26 8.43 -1.11
C LEU A 243 -17.15 8.26 -2.17
N TYR A 244 -17.23 9.01 -3.27
CA TYR A 244 -16.25 8.96 -4.36
C TYR A 244 -14.87 9.52 -3.97
N LEU A 245 -14.77 10.41 -2.96
CA LEU A 245 -13.50 10.96 -2.48
C LEU A 245 -12.88 10.13 -1.35
N ARG A 246 -13.64 9.27 -0.69
CA ARG A 246 -13.14 8.50 0.46
C ARG A 246 -11.94 7.64 0.09
N LEU A 247 -12.05 6.89 -1.00
CA LEU A 247 -10.99 5.99 -1.46
C LEU A 247 -9.73 6.77 -1.84
N PRO A 248 -9.78 7.82 -2.70
CA PRO A 248 -8.61 8.66 -2.97
C PRO A 248 -7.94 9.22 -1.71
N VAL A 249 -8.70 9.83 -0.78
CA VAL A 249 -8.14 10.42 0.45
C VAL A 249 -7.47 9.34 1.30
N ARG A 250 -8.14 8.20 1.48
CA ARG A 250 -7.60 7.07 2.25
C ARG A 250 -6.35 6.48 1.61
N HIS A 251 -6.26 6.43 0.29
CA HIS A 251 -5.07 5.94 -0.42
C HIS A 251 -3.85 6.83 -0.19
N VAL A 252 -4.03 8.16 -0.18
CA VAL A 252 -2.94 9.10 0.09
C VAL A 252 -2.42 8.92 1.51
N VAL A 253 -3.30 8.89 2.51
CA VAL A 253 -2.90 8.66 3.91
C VAL A 253 -2.25 7.28 4.06
N SER A 254 -2.84 6.26 3.44
CA SER A 254 -2.31 4.90 3.46
C SER A 254 -0.91 4.82 2.85
N PHE A 255 -0.64 5.52 1.75
CA PHE A 255 0.68 5.53 1.12
C PHE A 255 1.74 6.11 2.07
N VAL A 256 1.43 7.26 2.69
CA VAL A 256 2.31 7.92 3.65
C VAL A 256 2.52 7.05 4.89
N TRP A 257 1.46 6.45 5.42
CA TRP A 257 1.54 5.51 6.54
C TRP A 257 2.39 4.28 6.20
N THR A 258 2.24 3.71 5.00
CA THR A 258 3.08 2.59 4.56
C THR A 258 4.55 3.00 4.47
N ALA A 259 4.86 4.17 3.92
CA ALA A 259 6.22 4.68 3.86
C ALA A 259 6.80 4.91 5.28
N TYR A 260 5.99 5.44 6.20
CA TYR A 260 6.37 5.57 7.61
C TYR A 260 6.65 4.21 8.25
N LEU A 261 5.77 3.22 8.06
CA LEU A 261 5.92 1.88 8.62
C LEU A 261 7.14 1.17 8.04
N SER A 262 7.40 1.37 6.75
CA SER A 262 8.61 0.90 6.07
C SER A 262 9.88 1.51 6.65
N PHE A 263 9.88 2.83 6.88
CA PHE A 263 11.02 3.50 7.48
C PHE A 263 11.26 3.10 8.94
N SER A 264 10.19 3.10 9.75
CA SER A 264 10.28 2.88 11.20
C SER A 264 10.43 1.40 11.58
N ARG A 265 9.81 0.50 10.81
CA ARG A 265 9.70 -0.93 11.13
C ARG A 265 10.14 -1.85 10.00
N GLY A 266 10.55 -1.34 8.84
CA GLY A 266 11.05 -2.17 7.74
C GLY A 266 12.46 -2.70 7.96
N GLY A 267 13.27 -2.08 8.82
CA GLY A 267 14.61 -2.56 9.16
C GLY A 267 14.63 -3.75 10.14
N HIS A 268 15.75 -4.49 10.13
CA HIS A 268 16.09 -5.60 11.03
C HIS A 268 16.99 -5.15 12.17
#